data_AF-A0A812ILM9-F1
#
_entry.id   AF-A0A812ILM9-F1
#
_cell.length_a   1.000
_cell.length_b   1.000
_cell.length_c   1.000
_cell.angle_alpha   90.00
_cell.angle_beta   90.00
_cell.angle_gamma   90.00
#
_symmetry.space_group_name_H-M   'P 1'
#
loop_
_entity.id
_entity.type
_entity.pdbx_description
1 polymer ?
#
loop_
_entity_poly.entity_id
_entity_poly.type
_entity_poly.pdbx_seq_one_letter_code
_entity_poly.pdbx_strand_id
1 'polypeptide(L)'
;MADASSSHTIKDVERSEVEEFVQEHLCGTLDAPKTGNKNLLVFHMPKFHSHVKCASGKFDQTHSGGSLKYYIKTKTLVLQQGYHNMEHALLMDRLHPHRDTSASSDELVFNLRQLWEAYSNQEQPMWRDVRERPRSYDGSYLASGKHRGETFKSVYGGGNNKYVKWLTSGEAEGDPSRGKTSLGMRMFYEYCLARQSQPDNDATAKRCKKRPAAAME
;
A
#
# COMPACT_ATOMS: atom_id res chain seq x y z
N MET A 1 19.87 17.93 10.41
CA MET A 1 20.93 17.03 9.94
C MET A 1 20.31 16.11 8.89
N ALA A 2 20.81 16.11 7.66
CA ALA A 2 20.25 15.30 6.59
C ALA A 2 20.74 13.86 6.78
N ASP A 3 19.87 12.98 7.29
CA ASP A 3 20.18 11.56 7.33
C ASP A 3 20.40 11.06 5.91
N ALA A 4 21.57 10.47 5.69
CA ALA A 4 21.96 9.93 4.41
C ALA A 4 20.91 8.89 3.98
N SER A 5 20.32 9.06 2.79
CA SER A 5 19.52 8.06 2.10
C SER A 5 20.25 6.71 2.16
N SER A 6 19.84 5.80 3.05
CA SER A 6 20.54 4.53 3.23
C SER A 6 20.32 3.66 1.99
N SER A 7 21.32 3.58 1.12
CA SER A 7 21.33 2.60 0.04
C SER A 7 21.90 1.29 0.56
N HIS A 8 21.20 0.20 0.32
CA HIS A 8 21.69 -1.16 0.57
C HIS A 8 22.06 -1.82 -0.76
N THR A 9 23.20 -2.52 -0.81
CA THR A 9 23.70 -3.14 -2.03
C THR A 9 23.94 -4.62 -1.80
N ILE A 10 23.42 -5.43 -2.72
CA ILE A 10 23.50 -6.88 -2.71
C ILE A 10 24.12 -7.31 -4.04
N LYS A 11 25.06 -8.25 -3.99
CA LYS A 11 25.79 -8.76 -5.15
C LYS A 11 25.34 -10.18 -5.48
N ASP A 12 25.67 -10.60 -6.69
CA ASP A 12 25.47 -11.98 -7.17
C ASP A 12 23.99 -12.42 -7.12
N VAL A 13 23.08 -11.48 -7.36
CA VAL A 13 21.62 -11.73 -7.41
C VAL A 13 21.21 -12.02 -8.85
N GLU A 14 20.47 -13.10 -9.08
CA GLU A 14 20.00 -13.42 -10.42
C GLU A 14 18.86 -12.50 -10.87
N ARG A 15 18.81 -12.21 -12.17
CA ARG A 15 17.80 -11.30 -12.74
C ARG A 15 16.38 -11.79 -12.43
N SER A 16 16.13 -13.09 -12.54
CA SER A 16 14.82 -13.71 -12.30
C SER A 16 14.34 -13.50 -10.86
N GLU A 17 15.25 -13.54 -9.88
CA GLU A 17 14.91 -13.31 -8.47
C GLU A 17 14.47 -11.87 -8.24
N VAL A 18 15.15 -10.90 -8.87
CA VAL A 18 14.76 -9.49 -8.76
C VAL A 18 13.42 -9.22 -9.47
N GLU A 19 13.19 -9.85 -10.63
CA GLU A 19 11.93 -9.75 -11.35
C GLU A 19 10.76 -10.35 -10.55
N GLU A 20 10.95 -11.55 -9.97
CA GLU A 20 9.96 -12.17 -9.10
C GLU A 20 9.69 -11.32 -7.85
N PHE A 21 10.73 -10.81 -7.19
CA PHE A 21 10.56 -9.91 -6.05
C PHE A 21 9.73 -8.66 -6.42
N VAL A 22 10.07 -7.99 -7.51
CA VAL A 22 9.37 -6.77 -7.93
C VAL A 22 7.92 -7.07 -8.32
N GLN A 23 7.68 -8.17 -9.03
CA GLN A 23 6.35 -8.56 -9.48
C GLN A 23 5.47 -9.04 -8.32
N GLU A 24 5.96 -9.98 -7.52
CA GLU A 24 5.17 -10.67 -6.50
C GLU A 24 5.13 -9.92 -5.17
N HIS A 25 6.20 -9.23 -4.78
CA HIS A 25 6.29 -8.55 -3.48
C HIS A 25 6.05 -7.05 -3.56
N LEU A 26 6.35 -6.39 -4.68
CA LEU A 26 6.16 -4.94 -4.82
C LEU A 26 4.99 -4.57 -5.74
N CYS A 27 4.43 -5.54 -6.46
CA CYS A 27 3.38 -5.36 -7.48
C CYS A 27 3.78 -4.34 -8.55
N GLY A 28 5.00 -4.49 -9.07
CA GLY A 28 5.58 -3.57 -10.04
C GLY A 28 6.24 -4.28 -11.23
N THR A 29 6.93 -3.49 -12.04
CA THR A 29 7.74 -3.95 -13.17
C THR A 29 9.15 -3.40 -13.08
N LEU A 30 10.13 -4.21 -13.51
CA LEU A 30 11.49 -3.75 -13.74
C LEU A 30 11.62 -3.20 -15.15
N ASP A 31 11.85 -1.90 -15.25
CA ASP A 31 11.90 -1.23 -16.55
C ASP A 31 13.32 -0.78 -16.86
N ALA A 32 13.71 -0.90 -18.13
CA ALA A 32 14.91 -0.24 -18.62
C ALA A 32 14.69 1.29 -18.63
N PRO A 33 15.68 2.10 -18.20
CA PRO A 33 15.54 3.55 -18.25
C PRO A 33 15.39 4.00 -19.72
N LYS A 34 14.49 4.96 -19.95
CA LYS A 34 14.20 5.49 -21.30
C LYS A 34 15.43 6.06 -21.99
N THR A 35 16.39 6.56 -21.21
CA THR A 35 17.68 7.07 -21.66
C THR A 35 18.78 6.58 -20.72
N GLY A 36 19.97 6.31 -21.25
CA GLY A 36 21.14 5.93 -20.47
C GLY A 36 21.52 4.44 -20.57
N ASN A 37 21.95 3.88 -19.43
CA ASN A 37 22.58 2.55 -19.39
C ASN A 37 21.57 1.42 -19.63
N LYS A 38 21.66 0.75 -20.80
CA LYS A 38 20.83 -0.41 -21.15
C LYS A 38 21.05 -1.64 -20.25
N ASN A 39 22.13 -1.66 -19.47
CA ASN A 39 22.42 -2.73 -18.50
C ASN A 39 21.86 -2.45 -17.11
N LEU A 40 21.00 -1.44 -16.98
CA LEU A 40 20.34 -1.07 -15.74
C LEU A 40 18.83 -1.31 -15.89
N LEU A 41 18.23 -1.99 -14.92
CA LEU A 41 16.79 -2.02 -14.72
C LEU A 41 16.44 -1.24 -13.47
N VAL A 42 15.32 -0.54 -13.47
CA VAL A 42 14.89 0.31 -12.37
C VAL A 42 13.43 0.03 -12.07
N PHE A 43 13.13 -0.08 -10.78
CA PHE A 43 11.77 0.01 -10.25
C PHE A 43 11.69 1.20 -9.30
N HIS A 44 10.60 1.96 -9.40
CA HIS A 44 10.33 3.09 -8.52
C HIS A 44 9.15 2.77 -7.63
N MET A 45 9.33 2.90 -6.32
CA MET A 45 8.21 2.84 -5.39
C MET A 45 7.26 4.03 -5.66
N PRO A 46 5.95 3.85 -5.39
CA PRO A 46 4.99 4.93 -5.47
C PRO A 46 5.46 6.17 -4.69
N LYS A 47 5.15 7.34 -5.24
CA LYS A 47 5.42 8.61 -4.56
C LYS A 47 4.29 8.92 -3.59
N PHE A 48 4.66 9.53 -2.47
CA PHE A 48 3.74 10.08 -1.49
C PHE A 48 3.73 11.59 -1.62
N HIS A 49 2.56 12.20 -1.55
CA HIS A 49 2.43 13.65 -1.62
C HIS A 49 2.00 14.20 -0.26
N SER A 50 2.28 15.46 0.09
CA SER A 50 1.61 16.06 1.25
C SER A 50 0.10 16.17 1.01
N HIS A 51 -0.69 16.31 2.08
CA HIS A 51 -2.14 16.47 1.99
C HIS A 51 -2.57 17.81 1.38
N VAL A 52 -1.68 18.81 1.40
CA VAL A 52 -1.96 20.15 0.88
C VAL A 52 -1.64 20.20 -0.62
N LYS A 53 -2.70 20.21 -1.42
CA LYS A 53 -2.63 20.58 -2.83
C LYS A 53 -2.68 22.11 -2.93
N CYS A 54 -1.61 22.71 -3.41
CA CYS A 54 -1.54 24.16 -3.60
C CYS A 54 -2.49 24.61 -4.71
N ALA A 55 -2.81 25.92 -4.75
CA ALA A 55 -3.61 26.52 -5.82
C ALA A 55 -3.05 26.29 -7.23
N SER A 56 -1.74 26.02 -7.35
CA SER A 56 -1.06 25.64 -8.59
C SER A 56 -1.38 24.22 -9.08
N GLY A 57 -2.13 23.44 -8.31
CA GLY A 57 -2.42 22.03 -8.58
C GLY A 57 -1.28 21.07 -8.22
N LYS A 58 -0.11 21.59 -7.81
CA LYS A 58 1.01 20.80 -7.29
C LYS A 58 0.82 20.53 -5.80
N PHE A 59 1.35 19.40 -5.34
CA PHE A 59 1.45 19.13 -3.92
C PHE A 59 2.65 19.86 -3.34
N ASP A 60 2.49 20.38 -2.13
CA ASP A 60 3.50 21.17 -1.44
C ASP A 60 4.80 20.36 -1.23
N GLN A 61 4.66 19.06 -0.93
CA GLN A 61 5.79 18.13 -0.85
C GLN A 61 5.47 16.84 -1.60
N THR A 62 6.50 16.27 -2.22
CA THR A 62 6.44 14.94 -2.86
C THR A 62 7.64 14.13 -2.40
N HIS A 63 7.36 13.06 -1.67
CA HIS A 63 8.33 12.13 -1.14
C HIS A 63 8.38 10.89 -2.05
N SER A 64 9.58 10.46 -2.43
CA SER A 64 9.75 9.17 -3.10
C SER A 64 9.71 8.05 -2.06
N GLY A 65 8.96 6.98 -2.33
CA GLY A 65 9.01 5.74 -1.53
C GLY A 65 10.31 4.95 -1.71
N GLY A 66 11.25 5.43 -2.54
CA GLY A 66 12.50 4.76 -2.85
C GLY A 66 12.55 4.22 -4.28
N SER A 67 13.65 3.54 -4.58
CA SER A 67 13.85 2.87 -5.85
C SER A 67 14.75 1.65 -5.70
N LEU A 68 14.52 0.67 -6.56
CA LEU A 68 15.38 -0.48 -6.73
C LEU A 68 16.08 -0.36 -8.09
N LYS A 69 17.39 -0.58 -8.10
CA LYS A 69 18.23 -0.54 -9.30
C LYS A 69 18.95 -1.87 -9.43
N TYR A 70 18.84 -2.51 -10.59
CA TYR A 70 19.51 -3.77 -10.88
C TYR A 70 20.47 -3.62 -12.06
N TYR A 71 21.76 -3.87 -11.81
CA TYR A 71 22.82 -3.80 -12.80
C TYR A 71 23.08 -5.19 -13.37
N ILE A 72 22.62 -5.42 -14.59
CA ILE A 72 22.61 -6.74 -15.26
C ILE A 72 24.02 -7.34 -15.34
N LYS A 73 25.00 -6.55 -15.78
CA LYS A 73 26.38 -7.03 -16.00
C LYS A 73 27.07 -7.49 -14.73
N THR A 74 26.83 -6.80 -13.62
CA THR A 74 27.50 -7.05 -12.35
C THR A 74 26.62 -7.84 -11.38
N LYS A 75 25.42 -8.26 -11.82
CA LYS A 75 24.41 -8.93 -10.99
C LYS A 75 24.21 -8.23 -9.65
N THR A 76 24.16 -6.90 -9.68
CA THR A 76 24.16 -6.07 -8.47
C THR A 76 22.80 -5.42 -8.29
N LEU A 77 22.18 -5.67 -7.14
CA LEU A 77 20.95 -5.05 -6.70
C LEU A 77 21.26 -3.92 -5.72
N VAL A 78 20.72 -2.73 -6.00
CA VAL A 78 20.81 -1.56 -5.12
C VAL A 78 19.41 -1.16 -4.69
N LEU A 79 19.13 -1.32 -3.40
CA LEU A 79 17.90 -0.90 -2.75
C LEU A 79 18.13 0.48 -2.16
N GLN A 80 17.54 1.49 -2.79
CA GLN A 80 17.60 2.86 -2.32
C GLN A 80 16.30 3.19 -1.59
N GLN A 81 16.34 3.27 -0.27
CA GLN A 81 15.17 3.65 0.51
C GLN A 81 14.77 5.09 0.17
N GLY A 82 13.46 5.32 0.15
CA GLY A 82 12.89 6.67 0.10
C GLY A 82 13.17 7.45 1.39
N TYR A 83 12.52 8.60 1.57
CA TYR A 83 12.64 9.36 2.81
C TYR A 83 12.36 8.48 4.05
N HIS A 84 13.38 8.33 4.90
CA HIS A 84 13.33 7.59 6.18
C HIS A 84 12.49 8.26 7.25
N ASN A 85 12.21 9.55 7.08
CA ASN A 85 11.54 10.36 8.07
C ASN A 85 10.05 10.53 7.76
N MET A 86 9.35 9.42 7.52
CA MET A 86 7.87 9.47 7.60
C MET A 86 7.43 9.92 8.98
N GLU A 87 8.18 9.62 10.05
CA GLU A 87 7.94 10.23 11.37
C GLU A 87 7.93 11.77 11.32
N HIS A 88 8.79 12.44 10.55
CA HIS A 88 8.79 13.90 10.44
C HIS A 88 7.68 14.44 9.52
N ALA A 89 7.31 13.72 8.46
CA ALA A 89 6.13 14.05 7.66
C ALA A 89 4.82 13.89 8.48
N LEU A 90 4.79 12.89 9.37
CA LEU A 90 3.71 12.60 10.31
C LEU A 90 3.72 13.51 11.54
N LEU A 91 4.89 13.97 11.99
CA LEU A 91 5.03 14.97 13.06
C LEU A 91 4.48 16.32 12.60
N MET A 92 4.66 16.66 11.31
CA MET A 92 4.05 17.84 10.71
C MET A 92 2.53 17.67 10.50
N ASP A 93 2.04 16.44 10.41
CA ASP A 93 0.60 16.10 10.36
C ASP A 93 -0.06 16.20 11.76
N ARG A 94 0.66 15.83 12.83
CA ARG A 94 0.23 15.96 14.24
C ARG A 94 0.09 17.41 14.73
N LEU A 95 0.63 18.38 14.01
CA LEU A 95 0.47 19.81 14.32
C LEU A 95 -0.87 20.39 13.83
N HIS A 96 -1.73 19.58 13.18
CA HIS A 96 -3.12 19.94 12.87
C HIS A 96 -4.08 19.24 13.85
N PRO A 97 -4.70 19.98 14.79
CA PRO A 97 -5.34 19.41 15.97
C PRO A 97 -6.80 19.05 15.66
N HIS A 98 -7.06 17.85 15.14
CA HIS A 98 -8.38 17.21 15.29
C HIS A 98 -8.29 15.71 15.03
N ARG A 99 -7.67 14.96 15.96
CA ARG A 99 -8.02 13.56 16.26
C ARG A 99 -7.25 13.07 17.49
N ASP A 100 -7.97 13.00 18.61
CA ASP A 100 -7.61 12.11 19.71
C ASP A 100 -7.65 10.67 19.20
N THR A 101 -6.50 10.03 19.03
CA THR A 101 -6.43 8.57 18.91
C THR A 101 -5.08 8.09 19.42
N SER A 102 -5.09 7.57 20.64
CA SER A 102 -4.02 6.79 21.27
C SER A 102 -3.92 5.36 20.70
N ALA A 103 -4.13 5.20 19.40
CA ALA A 103 -3.97 3.92 18.70
C ALA A 103 -2.64 3.94 17.94
N SER A 104 -1.79 2.94 18.17
CA SER A 104 -0.57 2.73 17.39
C SER A 104 -0.96 2.66 15.92
N SER A 105 -0.66 3.73 15.19
CA SER A 105 -0.95 3.83 13.77
C SER A 105 0.16 3.05 13.07
N ASP A 106 -0.07 1.76 12.84
CA ASP A 106 0.80 0.95 11.98
C ASP A 106 0.55 1.40 10.54
N GLU A 107 1.10 2.57 10.21
CA GLU A 107 1.16 3.07 8.86
C GLU A 107 2.14 2.21 8.07
N LEU A 108 1.69 1.72 6.92
CA LEU A 108 2.43 0.78 6.07
C LEU A 108 3.66 1.46 5.46
N VAL A 109 4.73 1.56 6.23
CA VAL A 109 6.04 2.01 5.76
C VAL A 109 6.75 0.84 5.10
N PHE A 110 6.78 0.86 3.77
CA PHE A 110 7.49 -0.17 3.00
C PHE A 110 9.00 0.09 3.02
N ASN A 111 9.71 -0.66 3.86
CA ASN A 111 11.18 -0.68 3.86
C ASN A 111 11.66 -1.71 2.82
N LEU A 112 12.25 -1.23 1.71
CA LEU A 112 12.68 -2.08 0.60
C LEU A 112 13.70 -3.13 1.03
N ARG A 113 14.58 -2.79 1.99
CA ARG A 113 15.55 -3.74 2.53
C ARG A 113 14.86 -4.85 3.32
N GLN A 114 13.96 -4.51 4.23
CA GLN A 114 13.22 -5.51 5.00
C GLN A 114 12.33 -6.39 4.10
N LEU A 115 11.71 -5.80 3.08
CA LEU A 115 10.92 -6.56 2.10
C LEU A 115 11.81 -7.55 1.32
N TRP A 116 13.02 -7.14 0.93
CA TRP A 116 13.97 -8.03 0.27
C TRP A 116 14.47 -9.14 1.20
N GLU A 117 14.79 -8.82 2.45
CA GLU A 117 15.22 -9.79 3.46
C GLU A 117 14.12 -10.83 3.72
N ALA A 118 12.87 -10.40 3.86
CA ALA A 118 11.70 -11.29 3.99
C ALA A 118 11.53 -12.21 2.78
N TYR A 119 11.60 -11.65 1.56
CA TYR A 119 11.56 -12.45 0.32
C TYR A 119 12.70 -13.47 0.26
N SER A 120 13.92 -13.07 0.61
CA SER A 120 15.10 -13.95 0.60
C SER A 120 14.97 -15.09 1.62
N ASN A 121 14.24 -14.87 2.70
CA ASN A 121 13.91 -15.88 3.71
C ASN A 121 12.70 -16.75 3.32
N GLN A 122 12.21 -16.65 2.07
CA GLN A 122 11.04 -17.36 1.56
C GLN A 122 9.75 -17.05 2.34
N GLU A 123 9.67 -15.87 2.97
CA GLU A 123 8.45 -15.43 3.60
C GLU A 123 7.39 -15.14 2.52
N GLN A 124 6.13 -15.36 2.86
CA GLN A 124 5.05 -15.07 1.93
C GLN A 124 4.92 -13.55 1.73
N PRO A 125 4.53 -13.09 0.52
CA PRO A 125 4.25 -11.69 0.28
C PRO A 125 3.22 -11.14 1.28
N MET A 126 3.44 -9.92 1.77
CA MET A 126 2.59 -9.28 2.78
C MET A 126 1.09 -9.24 2.39
N TRP A 127 0.78 -9.14 1.11
CA TRP A 127 -0.61 -9.14 0.64
C TRP A 127 -1.33 -10.49 0.83
N ARG A 128 -0.60 -11.61 0.96
CA ARG A 128 -1.20 -12.92 1.28
C ARG A 128 -1.68 -12.96 2.73
N ASP A 129 -0.88 -12.40 3.66
CA ASP A 129 -1.25 -12.31 5.07
C ASP A 129 -2.53 -11.50 5.29
N VAL A 130 -2.74 -10.44 4.49
CA VAL A 130 -3.99 -9.67 4.50
C VAL A 130 -5.20 -10.54 4.20
N ARG A 131 -5.07 -11.53 3.30
CA ARG A 131 -6.16 -12.44 2.96
C ARG A 131 -6.49 -13.40 4.10
N GLU A 132 -5.48 -13.84 4.84
CA GLU A 132 -5.64 -14.76 5.96
C GLU A 132 -6.18 -14.07 7.22
N ARG A 133 -5.71 -12.84 7.47
CA ARG A 133 -6.00 -12.10 8.70
C ARG A 133 -6.48 -10.66 8.43
N PRO A 134 -7.54 -10.45 7.64
CA PRO A 134 -7.92 -9.12 7.17
C PRO A 134 -8.22 -8.13 8.31
N ARG A 135 -8.78 -8.59 9.42
CA ARG A 135 -9.10 -7.74 10.59
C ARG A 135 -7.87 -7.10 11.25
N SER A 136 -6.70 -7.72 11.15
CA SER A 136 -5.46 -7.12 11.65
C SER A 136 -5.06 -5.86 10.86
N TYR A 137 -5.59 -5.72 9.64
CA TYR A 137 -5.37 -4.58 8.76
C TYR A 137 -6.52 -3.55 8.77
N ASP A 138 -7.51 -3.68 9.67
CA ASP A 138 -8.62 -2.72 9.77
C ASP A 138 -8.13 -1.27 9.98
N GLY A 139 -7.04 -1.11 10.73
CA GLY A 139 -6.41 0.17 11.03
C GLY A 139 -5.35 0.62 10.01
N SER A 140 -5.00 -0.23 9.04
CA SER A 140 -4.01 0.12 8.02
C SER A 140 -4.53 1.21 7.10
N TYR A 141 -3.67 2.15 6.73
CA TYR A 141 -4.03 3.30 5.92
C TYR A 141 -3.80 3.04 4.42
N LEU A 142 -4.71 3.56 3.59
CA LEU A 142 -4.52 3.61 2.15
C LEU A 142 -3.43 4.62 1.80
N ALA A 143 -2.33 4.09 1.25
CA ALA A 143 -1.14 4.88 0.93
C ALA A 143 -1.29 5.68 -0.37
N SER A 144 -2.25 5.32 -1.24
CA SER A 144 -2.46 5.94 -2.56
C SER A 144 -3.92 5.88 -3.02
N GLY A 145 -4.24 6.56 -4.12
CA GLY A 145 -5.57 6.56 -4.72
C GLY A 145 -6.54 7.60 -4.13
N LYS A 146 -7.83 7.44 -4.46
CA LYS A 146 -8.90 8.38 -4.10
C LYS A 146 -9.13 8.49 -2.58
N HIS A 147 -8.97 7.39 -1.86
CA HIS A 147 -9.25 7.27 -0.43
C HIS A 147 -7.98 7.26 0.42
N ARG A 148 -6.94 7.95 -0.06
CA ARG A 148 -5.66 8.03 0.62
C ARG A 148 -5.81 8.66 2.01
N GLY A 149 -5.11 8.11 3.00
CA GLY A 149 -5.18 8.58 4.39
C GLY A 149 -6.44 8.14 5.14
N GLU A 150 -7.31 7.37 4.51
CA GLU A 150 -8.39 6.65 5.19
C GLU A 150 -7.94 5.23 5.55
N THR A 151 -8.47 4.68 6.64
CA THR A 151 -8.19 3.29 7.02
C THR A 151 -8.94 2.31 6.11
N PHE A 152 -8.40 1.10 5.95
CA PHE A 152 -9.02 0.06 5.14
C PHE A 152 -10.47 -0.21 5.56
N LYS A 153 -10.71 -0.28 6.87
CA LYS A 153 -12.07 -0.45 7.42
C LYS A 153 -12.99 0.73 7.09
N SER A 154 -12.49 1.97 7.17
CA SER A 154 -13.28 3.16 6.83
C SER A 154 -13.70 3.13 5.36
N VAL A 155 -12.77 2.80 4.46
CA VAL A 155 -13.07 2.77 3.03
C VAL A 155 -14.02 1.63 2.69
N TYR A 156 -13.81 0.44 3.25
CA TYR A 156 -14.68 -0.71 3.02
C TYR A 156 -16.09 -0.51 3.61
N GLY A 157 -16.17 -0.07 4.87
CA GLY A 157 -17.43 0.03 5.64
C GLY A 157 -18.19 1.35 5.49
N GLY A 158 -17.54 2.44 5.10
CA GLY A 158 -18.07 3.81 5.08
C GLY A 158 -19.03 4.14 3.94
N GLY A 159 -19.62 3.15 3.27
CA GLY A 159 -20.53 3.38 2.14
C GLY A 159 -19.84 3.54 0.77
N ASN A 160 -18.51 3.37 0.68
CA ASN A 160 -17.79 3.35 -0.60
C ASN A 160 -17.92 2.04 -1.37
N ASN A 161 -19.08 1.35 -1.24
CA ASN A 161 -19.33 0.05 -1.87
C ASN A 161 -19.18 0.12 -3.40
N LYS A 162 -19.48 1.27 -4.03
CA LYS A 162 -19.21 1.50 -5.46
C LYS A 162 -17.72 1.43 -5.79
N TYR A 163 -16.87 2.03 -4.95
CA TYR A 163 -15.41 2.01 -5.15
C TYR A 163 -14.85 0.60 -4.93
N VAL A 164 -15.27 -0.07 -3.85
CA VAL A 164 -14.89 -1.46 -3.57
C VAL A 164 -15.30 -2.37 -4.71
N LYS A 165 -16.55 -2.28 -5.19
CA LYS A 165 -17.04 -3.06 -6.32
C LYS A 165 -16.25 -2.79 -7.60
N TRP A 166 -16.00 -1.52 -7.92
CA TRP A 166 -15.16 -1.14 -9.06
C TRP A 166 -13.76 -1.75 -8.95
N LEU A 167 -13.16 -1.71 -7.76
CA LEU A 167 -11.83 -2.24 -7.49
C LEU A 167 -11.78 -3.76 -7.70
N THR A 168 -12.76 -4.50 -7.16
CA THR A 168 -12.78 -5.96 -7.19
C THR A 168 -13.31 -6.56 -8.50
N SER A 169 -13.99 -5.78 -9.35
CA SER A 169 -14.53 -6.26 -10.62
C SER A 169 -13.53 -6.30 -11.78
N GLY A 170 -12.30 -5.79 -11.57
CA GLY A 170 -11.30 -5.64 -12.63
C GLY A 170 -11.03 -6.90 -13.43
N GLU A 171 -10.80 -8.04 -12.78
CA GLU A 171 -10.52 -9.31 -13.47
C GLU A 171 -11.68 -9.73 -14.40
N ALA A 172 -12.92 -9.62 -13.92
CA ALA A 172 -14.11 -9.95 -14.70
C ALA A 172 -14.34 -8.98 -15.88
N GLU A 173 -13.82 -7.76 -15.77
CA GLU A 173 -13.91 -6.72 -16.80
C GLU A 173 -12.69 -6.68 -17.74
N GLY A 174 -11.75 -7.63 -17.61
CA GLY A 174 -10.54 -7.69 -18.45
C GLY A 174 -9.42 -6.74 -18.03
N ASP A 175 -9.48 -6.17 -16.83
CA ASP A 175 -8.43 -5.36 -16.21
C ASP A 175 -7.89 -6.06 -14.95
N PRO A 176 -7.07 -7.12 -15.10
CA PRO A 176 -6.55 -7.89 -13.98
C PRO A 176 -5.57 -7.08 -13.11
N SER A 177 -5.12 -5.90 -13.56
CA SER A 177 -4.23 -5.01 -12.82
C SER A 177 -4.96 -4.08 -11.85
N ARG A 178 -6.29 -3.98 -11.97
CA ARG A 178 -7.10 -3.07 -11.17
C ARG A 178 -6.94 -3.34 -9.68
N GLY A 179 -6.58 -2.30 -8.94
CA GLY A 179 -6.33 -2.40 -7.50
C GLY A 179 -5.03 -3.12 -7.15
N LYS A 180 -4.19 -3.48 -8.12
CA LYS A 180 -2.91 -4.19 -7.91
C LYS A 180 -1.73 -3.39 -8.48
N THR A 181 -1.90 -2.07 -8.60
CA THR A 181 -0.93 -1.14 -9.20
C THR A 181 0.22 -0.74 -8.28
N SER A 182 0.15 -1.15 -7.02
CA SER A 182 1.20 -1.00 -6.01
C SER A 182 0.95 -1.98 -4.89
N LEU A 183 1.98 -2.31 -4.10
CA LEU A 183 1.83 -3.15 -2.91
C LEU A 183 0.71 -2.67 -1.98
N GLY A 184 0.67 -1.38 -1.65
CA GLY A 184 -0.39 -0.83 -0.77
C GLY A 184 -1.80 -0.97 -1.36
N MET A 185 -1.96 -0.77 -2.67
CA MET A 185 -3.25 -1.01 -3.34
C MET A 185 -3.58 -2.51 -3.37
N ARG A 186 -2.60 -3.37 -3.62
CA ARG A 186 -2.79 -4.82 -3.63
C ARG A 186 -3.26 -5.31 -2.27
N MET A 187 -2.64 -4.84 -1.18
CA MET A 187 -3.07 -5.14 0.18
C MET A 187 -4.52 -4.73 0.40
N PHE A 188 -4.92 -3.52 -0.01
CA PHE A 188 -6.31 -3.09 0.13
C PHE A 188 -7.28 -3.90 -0.75
N TYR A 189 -6.87 -4.28 -1.96
CA TYR A 189 -7.64 -5.17 -2.84
C TYR A 189 -7.86 -6.53 -2.18
N GLU A 190 -6.82 -7.15 -1.63
CA GLU A 190 -6.91 -8.43 -0.92
C GLU A 190 -7.77 -8.31 0.35
N TYR A 191 -7.65 -7.21 1.08
CA TYR A 191 -8.53 -6.89 2.21
C TYR A 191 -9.99 -6.86 1.77
N CYS A 192 -10.32 -6.18 0.67
CA CYS A 192 -11.69 -6.11 0.16
C CYS A 192 -12.24 -7.49 -0.21
N LEU A 193 -11.45 -8.32 -0.91
CA LEU A 193 -11.84 -9.69 -1.26
C LEU A 193 -12.08 -10.55 -0.01
N ALA A 194 -11.16 -10.51 0.95
CA ALA A 194 -11.25 -11.29 2.17
C ALA A 194 -12.45 -10.88 3.04
N ARG A 195 -12.78 -9.59 3.11
CA ARG A 195 -13.95 -9.10 3.83
C ARG A 195 -15.28 -9.42 3.13
N GLN A 196 -15.29 -9.50 1.79
CA GLN A 196 -16.46 -9.95 1.04
C GLN A 196 -16.76 -11.45 1.25
N SER A 197 -15.71 -12.29 1.37
CA SER A 197 -15.86 -13.72 1.64
C SER A 197 -16.11 -14.05 3.12
N GLN A 198 -15.79 -13.12 4.03
CA GLN A 198 -16.06 -13.19 5.46
C GLN A 198 -17.05 -12.09 5.88
N PRO A 199 -18.34 -12.17 5.50
CA PRO A 199 -19.32 -11.18 5.89
C PRO A 199 -19.37 -11.12 7.42
N ASP A 200 -19.20 -9.92 7.98
CA ASP A 200 -19.30 -9.73 9.42
C ASP A 200 -20.69 -10.16 9.90
N ASN A 201 -20.71 -11.14 10.80
CA ASN A 201 -21.91 -11.47 11.58
C ASN A 201 -22.43 -10.26 12.39
N ASP A 202 -21.69 -9.15 12.47
CA ASP A 202 -22.09 -7.91 13.15
C ASP A 202 -23.18 -7.12 12.41
N ALA A 203 -23.37 -7.31 11.10
CA ALA A 203 -24.43 -6.63 10.36
C ALA A 203 -25.84 -7.18 10.69
N THR A 204 -25.93 -8.42 11.15
CA THR A 204 -27.21 -9.07 11.51
C THR A 204 -27.76 -8.56 12.85
N ALA A 205 -26.92 -7.99 13.73
CA ALA A 205 -27.34 -7.48 15.03
C ALA A 205 -28.06 -6.12 14.96
N LYS A 206 -27.87 -5.32 13.90
CA LYS A 206 -28.46 -3.97 13.79
C LYS A 206 -29.80 -3.90 13.04
N ARG A 207 -30.29 -5.00 12.47
CA ARG A 207 -31.55 -5.02 11.71
C ARG A 207 -32.78 -5.56 12.48
N CYS A 208 -32.62 -5.94 13.74
CA CYS A 208 -33.70 -6.47 14.59
C CYS A 208 -34.09 -5.51 15.72
N LYS A 209 -34.46 -4.27 15.39
CA LYS A 209 -35.23 -3.37 16.29
C LYS A 209 -36.27 -2.59 15.50
N LYS A 210 -37.10 -3.27 14.71
CA LYS A 210 -38.40 -2.72 14.32
C LYS A 210 -39.37 -3.12 15.43
N ARG A 211 -39.64 -2.19 16.35
CA ARG A 211 -40.66 -2.34 17.41
C ARG A 211 -41.97 -2.77 16.74
N PRO A 212 -42.66 -3.81 17.22
CA PRO A 212 -44.03 -4.06 16.79
C PRO A 212 -44.86 -2.83 17.16
N ALA A 213 -45.60 -2.28 16.19
CA ALA A 213 -46.59 -1.27 16.43
C ALA A 213 -47.64 -1.88 17.37
N ALA A 214 -47.81 -1.27 18.55
CA ALA A 214 -48.91 -1.58 19.43
C ALA A 214 -50.22 -1.31 18.66
N ALA A 215 -51.06 -2.34 18.56
CA ALA A 215 -52.45 -2.16 18.19
C ALA A 215 -53.11 -1.32 19.28
N MET A 216 -53.60 -0.14 18.92
CA MET A 216 -54.60 0.57 19.72
C MET A 216 -55.96 -0.02 19.36
N GLU A 217 -56.69 -0.44 20.40
CA GLU A 217 -58.14 -0.65 20.40
C GLU A 217 -58.90 0.63 20.01
#